data_AF-A0A2H4XL77-F1
#
_entry.id   AF-A0A2H4XL77-F1
#
_cell.length_a   1.000
_cell.length_b   1.000
_cell.length_c   1.000
_cell.angle_alpha   90.00
_cell.angle_beta   90.00
_cell.angle_gamma   90.00
#
_symmetry.space_group_name_H-M   'P 1'
#
loop_
_entity.id
_entity.type
_entity.pdbx_description
1 polymer ?
#
loop_
_entity_poly.entity_id
_entity_poly.type
_entity_poly.pdbx_seq_one_letter_code
_entity_poly.pdbx_strand_id
1 'polypeptide(L)'
;PSSLSGVPQLLQLWDLWKLTLQKRGCKSLVLAGAHGLMQAMMLSFGGLQFTENHLQFQSDPHVLHNSYSLRGIHYNRDLINLAVLLDQDEKPFLHVSVKFQDKVVKLYACEAGCLHDPVELTSEVRGHRFPVLVTQPLTPLLYISTELTHLQDLRHTLHLKEILAHEEHMAKQYPGLPFL
;
A
#
# COMPACT_ATOMS: atom_id res chain seq x y z
N PRO A 1 -27.26 2.66 0.85
CA PRO A 1 -28.16 3.43 -0.03
C PRO A 1 -29.02 2.49 -0.88
N SER A 2 -30.33 2.45 -0.65
CA SER A 2 -31.24 1.40 -1.14
C SER A 2 -31.90 1.65 -2.52
N SER A 3 -31.71 2.80 -3.16
CA SER A 3 -31.77 2.92 -4.63
C SER A 3 -31.14 4.24 -5.09
N LEU A 4 -30.42 4.22 -6.21
CA LEU A 4 -29.98 5.41 -6.94
C LEU A 4 -30.99 5.62 -8.07
N SER A 5 -32.10 6.31 -7.77
CA SER A 5 -33.26 6.41 -8.67
C SER A 5 -33.29 7.69 -9.52
N GLY A 6 -32.33 8.61 -9.35
CA GLY A 6 -32.28 9.84 -10.13
C GLY A 6 -30.90 10.52 -10.18
N VAL A 7 -30.74 11.35 -11.21
CA VAL A 7 -29.52 12.16 -11.44
C VAL A 7 -29.08 12.97 -10.22
N PRO A 8 -29.98 13.63 -9.46
CA PRO A 8 -29.56 14.40 -8.28
C PRO A 8 -28.89 13.54 -7.20
N GLN A 9 -29.35 12.32 -6.99
CA GLN A 9 -28.80 11.39 -5.99
C GLN A 9 -27.44 10.86 -6.43
N LEU A 10 -27.26 10.63 -7.74
CA LEU A 10 -25.95 10.27 -8.31
C LEU A 10 -24.93 11.40 -8.14
N LEU A 11 -25.34 12.65 -8.38
CA LEU A 11 -24.48 13.82 -8.17
C LEU A 11 -24.11 14.00 -6.70
N GLN A 12 -25.06 13.82 -5.78
CA GLN A 12 -24.78 13.87 -4.35
C GLN A 12 -23.82 12.76 -3.92
N LEU A 13 -24.02 11.53 -4.41
CA LEU A 13 -23.11 10.42 -4.16
C LEU A 13 -21.72 10.77 -4.66
N TRP A 14 -21.62 11.27 -5.90
CA TRP A 14 -20.36 11.70 -6.50
C TRP A 14 -19.61 12.72 -5.63
N ASP A 15 -20.28 13.74 -5.12
CA ASP A 15 -19.66 14.75 -4.26
C ASP A 15 -19.12 14.15 -2.95
N LEU A 16 -19.83 13.18 -2.35
CA LEU A 16 -19.38 12.48 -1.16
C LEU A 16 -18.15 11.60 -1.44
N TRP A 17 -18.13 10.90 -2.56
CA TRP A 17 -16.97 10.10 -2.99
C TRP A 17 -15.76 11.00 -3.26
N LYS A 18 -15.98 12.12 -3.96
CA LYS A 18 -14.95 13.13 -4.21
C LYS A 18 -14.34 13.65 -2.90
N LEU A 19 -15.18 14.02 -1.93
CA LEU A 19 -14.74 14.46 -0.61
C LEU A 19 -13.96 13.36 0.13
N THR A 20 -14.43 12.12 0.06
CA THR A 20 -13.78 10.97 0.71
C THR A 20 -12.37 10.74 0.16
N LEU A 21 -12.22 10.74 -1.15
CA LEU A 21 -10.92 10.57 -1.82
C LEU A 21 -9.97 11.74 -1.52
N GLN A 22 -10.49 12.97 -1.50
CA GLN A 22 -9.70 14.15 -1.14
C GLN A 22 -9.18 14.11 0.30
N LYS A 23 -10.00 13.63 1.24
CA LYS A 23 -9.60 13.45 2.65
C LYS A 23 -8.52 12.39 2.83
N ARG A 24 -8.38 11.44 1.89
CA ARG A 24 -7.31 10.44 1.87
C ARG A 24 -6.08 10.85 1.06
N GLY A 25 -5.87 12.15 0.86
CA GLY A 25 -4.69 12.68 0.16
C GLY A 25 -4.75 12.58 -1.37
N CYS A 26 -5.83 12.06 -1.96
CA CYS A 26 -5.94 11.87 -3.41
C CYS A 26 -6.49 13.11 -4.15
N LYS A 27 -6.34 14.31 -3.58
CA LYS A 27 -6.94 15.54 -4.13
C LYS A 27 -6.44 15.86 -5.54
N SER A 28 -5.14 15.75 -5.78
CA SER A 28 -4.53 15.98 -7.10
C SER A 28 -5.00 14.95 -8.13
N LEU A 29 -5.08 13.67 -7.75
CA LEU A 29 -5.55 12.58 -8.59
C LEU A 29 -7.01 12.78 -9.03
N VAL A 30 -7.88 13.16 -8.10
CA VAL A 30 -9.28 13.48 -8.40
C VAL A 30 -9.41 14.63 -9.40
N LEU A 31 -8.51 15.63 -9.33
CA LEU A 31 -8.49 16.77 -10.26
C LEU A 31 -7.93 16.41 -11.64
N ALA A 32 -7.15 15.34 -11.76
CA ALA A 32 -6.57 14.86 -13.02
C ALA A 32 -7.58 14.15 -13.95
N GLY A 33 -8.85 14.06 -13.55
CA GLY A 33 -9.93 13.49 -14.37
C GLY A 33 -10.15 12.00 -14.13
N ALA A 34 -10.72 11.30 -15.12
CA ALA A 34 -11.20 9.93 -14.96
C ALA A 34 -10.09 8.92 -14.56
N HIS A 35 -8.92 9.00 -15.18
CA HIS A 35 -7.79 8.12 -14.85
C HIS A 35 -7.28 8.35 -13.42
N GLY A 36 -7.11 9.62 -13.03
CA GLY A 36 -6.69 9.96 -11.68
C GLY A 36 -7.73 9.57 -10.64
N LEU A 37 -9.02 9.71 -10.93
CA LEU A 37 -10.09 9.21 -10.06
C LEU A 37 -10.00 7.69 -9.85
N MET A 38 -9.84 6.91 -10.92
CA MET A 38 -9.72 5.45 -10.81
C MET A 38 -8.54 5.05 -9.94
N GLN A 39 -7.40 5.73 -10.12
CA GLN A 39 -6.24 5.51 -9.28
C GLN A 39 -6.49 5.92 -7.82
N ALA A 40 -7.16 7.06 -7.58
CA ALA A 40 -7.54 7.50 -6.24
C ALA A 40 -8.43 6.45 -5.53
N MET A 41 -9.39 5.87 -6.24
CA MET A 41 -10.24 4.79 -5.71
C MET A 41 -9.41 3.56 -5.34
N MET A 42 -8.53 3.12 -6.25
CA MET A 42 -7.65 1.99 -6.03
C MET A 42 -6.75 2.18 -4.80
N LEU A 43 -6.16 3.37 -4.65
CA LEU A 43 -5.32 3.70 -3.50
C LEU A 43 -6.14 3.69 -2.20
N SER A 44 -7.31 4.33 -2.21
CA SER A 44 -8.20 4.41 -1.04
C SER A 44 -8.70 3.05 -0.57
N PHE A 45 -9.02 2.14 -1.48
CA PHE A 45 -9.48 0.78 -1.13
C PHE A 45 -8.34 -0.13 -0.71
N GLY A 46 -7.18 0.01 -1.36
CA GLY A 46 -5.99 -0.76 -1.06
C GLY A 46 -5.19 -0.29 0.15
N GLY A 47 -5.65 0.73 0.88
CA GLY A 47 -4.88 1.32 1.97
C GLY A 47 -3.55 1.93 1.51
N LEU A 48 -3.44 2.34 0.25
CA LEU A 48 -2.25 2.99 -0.29
C LEU A 48 -2.39 4.51 -0.23
N GLN A 49 -1.26 5.19 -0.10
CA GLN A 49 -1.21 6.63 -0.10
C GLN A 49 0.07 7.12 -0.79
N PHE A 50 -0.04 8.18 -1.59
CA PHE A 50 1.12 8.94 -2.02
C PHE A 50 1.47 10.01 -1.00
N THR A 51 2.75 10.09 -0.68
CA THR A 51 3.36 11.24 -0.03
C THR A 51 4.12 12.04 -1.09
N GLU A 52 4.84 13.08 -0.65
CA GLU A 52 5.68 13.88 -1.56
C GLU A 52 6.79 13.02 -2.20
N ASN A 53 7.36 12.07 -1.44
CA ASN A 53 8.59 11.38 -1.83
C ASN A 53 8.42 9.86 -2.03
N HIS A 54 7.30 9.26 -1.59
CA HIS A 54 7.11 7.81 -1.67
C HIS A 54 5.64 7.39 -1.77
N LEU A 55 5.42 6.20 -2.31
CA LEU A 55 4.18 5.44 -2.18
C LEU A 55 4.27 4.59 -0.92
N GLN A 56 3.24 4.61 -0.08
CA GLN A 56 3.15 3.76 1.10
C GLN A 56 1.91 2.87 1.06
N PHE A 57 2.04 1.63 1.53
CA PHE A 57 0.94 0.70 1.77
C PHE A 57 0.69 0.61 3.28
N GLN A 58 -0.42 1.18 3.72
CA GLN A 58 -0.82 1.32 5.12
C GLN A 58 -2.17 0.65 5.36
N SER A 59 -2.25 -0.64 5.03
CA SER A 59 -3.39 -1.47 5.41
C SER A 59 -3.34 -1.80 6.90
N ASP A 60 -4.52 -2.00 7.50
CA ASP A 60 -4.62 -2.62 8.81
C ASP A 60 -4.10 -4.07 8.70
N PRO A 61 -3.12 -4.50 9.53
CA PRO A 61 -2.67 -5.88 9.54
C PRO A 61 -3.82 -6.89 9.70
N HIS A 62 -4.85 -6.56 10.47
CA HIS A 62 -5.97 -7.47 10.78
C HIS A 62 -6.76 -7.93 9.56
N VAL A 63 -6.74 -7.14 8.48
CA VAL A 63 -7.49 -7.45 7.26
C VAL A 63 -6.68 -8.25 6.24
N LEU A 64 -5.43 -8.62 6.56
CA LEU A 64 -4.51 -9.32 5.66
C LEU A 64 -4.63 -10.86 5.71
N HIS A 65 -5.80 -11.38 6.06
CA HIS A 65 -6.10 -12.82 6.09
C HIS A 65 -6.53 -13.39 4.73
N ASN A 66 -6.67 -12.55 3.70
CA ASN A 66 -7.05 -12.96 2.35
C ASN A 66 -6.01 -12.50 1.32
N SER A 67 -5.82 -13.31 0.27
CA SER A 67 -5.00 -12.91 -0.86
C SER A 67 -5.75 -11.93 -1.77
N TYR A 68 -5.11 -10.82 -2.13
CA TYR A 68 -5.66 -9.85 -3.10
C TYR A 68 -4.55 -9.14 -3.86
N SER A 69 -4.87 -8.56 -5.03
CA SER A 69 -3.90 -7.86 -5.86
C SER A 69 -4.42 -6.50 -6.35
N LEU A 70 -3.52 -5.53 -6.34
CA LEU A 70 -3.67 -4.16 -6.77
C LEU A 70 -2.69 -3.94 -7.92
N ARG A 71 -3.20 -3.94 -9.15
CA ARG A 71 -2.39 -3.91 -10.37
C ARG A 71 -2.42 -2.56 -11.08
N GLY A 72 -1.31 -2.16 -11.68
CA GLY A 72 -1.23 -0.95 -12.51
C GLY A 72 -1.27 0.36 -11.72
N ILE A 73 -0.73 0.37 -10.50
CA ILE A 73 -0.53 1.60 -9.73
C ILE A 73 0.49 2.44 -10.48
N HIS A 74 0.07 3.60 -11.00
CA HIS A 74 0.99 4.50 -11.67
C HIS A 74 1.80 5.25 -10.63
N TYR A 75 3.11 5.02 -10.59
CA TYR A 75 4.01 5.75 -9.72
C TYR A 75 5.17 6.29 -10.55
N ASN A 76 5.31 7.62 -10.54
CA ASN A 76 6.18 8.33 -11.47
C ASN A 76 5.84 8.00 -12.94
N ARG A 77 6.66 7.19 -13.63
CA ARG A 77 6.43 6.73 -15.00
C ARG A 77 6.20 5.23 -15.11
N ASP A 78 6.24 4.51 -14.00
CA ASP A 78 6.21 3.06 -13.99
C ASP A 78 4.87 2.54 -13.45
N LEU A 79 4.59 1.27 -13.74
CA LEU A 79 3.42 0.58 -13.23
C LEU A 79 3.84 -0.43 -12.16
N ILE A 80 3.36 -0.22 -10.95
CA ILE A 80 3.58 -1.10 -9.82
C ILE A 80 2.36 -2.01 -9.67
N ASN A 81 2.61 -3.31 -9.50
CA ASN A 81 1.62 -4.25 -9.00
C ASN A 81 2.03 -4.64 -7.58
N LEU A 82 1.09 -4.52 -6.65
CA LEU A 82 1.22 -4.96 -5.28
C LEU A 82 0.18 -6.06 -5.03
N ALA A 83 0.58 -7.16 -4.43
CA ALA A 83 -0.34 -8.18 -3.96
C ALA A 83 -0.03 -8.56 -2.52
N VAL A 84 -1.08 -8.85 -1.77
CA VAL A 84 -0.99 -9.59 -0.50
C VAL A 84 -1.30 -11.03 -0.84
N LEU A 85 -0.37 -11.93 -0.54
CA LEU A 85 -0.49 -13.36 -0.83
C LEU A 85 -0.23 -14.15 0.45
N LEU A 86 -0.84 -15.32 0.57
CA LEU A 86 -0.57 -16.26 1.65
C LEU A 86 0.46 -17.29 1.19
N ASP A 87 1.36 -17.69 2.09
CA ASP A 87 2.28 -18.81 1.85
C ASP A 87 1.62 -20.17 2.18
N GLN A 88 2.44 -21.23 2.24
CA GLN A 88 1.94 -22.59 2.52
C GLN A 88 1.44 -22.76 3.96
N ASP A 89 1.87 -21.89 4.87
CA ASP A 89 1.50 -21.89 6.28
C ASP A 89 0.43 -20.81 6.56
N GLU A 90 -0.26 -20.33 5.52
CA GLU A 90 -1.28 -19.27 5.56
C GLU A 90 -0.75 -17.93 6.10
N LYS A 91 0.57 -17.71 6.05
CA LYS A 91 1.18 -16.45 6.49
C LYS A 91 1.18 -15.42 5.36
N PRO A 92 0.74 -14.18 5.61
CA PRO A 92 0.72 -13.17 4.58
C PRO A 92 2.12 -12.63 4.28
N PHE A 93 2.40 -12.44 2.99
CA PHE A 93 3.56 -11.72 2.49
C PHE A 93 3.15 -10.75 1.38
N LEU A 94 3.93 -9.70 1.19
CA LEU A 94 3.74 -8.73 0.13
C LEU A 94 4.53 -9.16 -1.10
N HIS A 95 3.87 -9.13 -2.25
CA HIS A 95 4.48 -9.36 -3.56
C HIS A 95 4.43 -8.09 -4.39
N VAL A 96 5.59 -7.64 -4.84
CA VAL A 96 5.73 -6.40 -5.61
C VAL A 96 6.36 -6.71 -6.96
N SER A 97 5.75 -6.27 -8.04
CA SER A 97 6.34 -6.34 -9.38
C SER A 97 6.22 -5.01 -10.09
N VAL A 98 7.23 -4.68 -10.89
CA VAL A 98 7.30 -3.43 -11.63
C VAL A 98 7.29 -3.74 -13.12
N LYS A 99 6.43 -3.02 -13.86
CA LYS A 99 6.52 -2.92 -15.31
C LYS A 99 7.08 -1.54 -15.64
N PHE A 100 8.38 -1.52 -15.92
CA PHE A 100 9.06 -0.30 -16.36
C PHE A 100 8.53 0.18 -17.70
N GLN A 101 8.37 1.48 -17.85
CA GLN A 101 8.07 2.11 -19.14
C GLN A 101 9.37 2.66 -19.78
N ASP A 102 9.26 3.58 -20.75
CA ASP A 102 10.34 3.98 -21.67
C ASP A 102 11.71 4.23 -21.03
N LYS A 103 11.76 5.04 -19.95
CA LYS A 103 13.02 5.34 -19.25
C LYS A 103 12.96 4.69 -17.88
N VAL A 104 13.78 3.66 -17.66
CA VAL A 104 13.91 2.96 -16.38
C VAL A 104 14.36 3.96 -15.32
N VAL A 105 13.45 4.31 -14.41
CA VAL A 105 13.78 5.00 -13.16
C VAL A 105 13.97 3.91 -12.11
N LYS A 106 15.06 3.97 -11.37
CA LYS A 106 15.28 3.02 -10.28
C LYS A 106 14.22 3.24 -9.21
N LEU A 107 13.58 2.15 -8.81
CA LEU A 107 12.63 2.12 -7.72
C LEU A 107 13.23 1.28 -6.60
N TYR A 108 13.02 1.71 -5.37
CA TYR A 108 13.47 1.05 -4.17
C TYR A 108 12.30 0.82 -3.24
N ALA A 109 12.35 -0.25 -2.46
CA ALA A 109 11.32 -0.55 -1.48
C ALA A 109 11.90 -1.07 -0.16
N CYS A 110 11.21 -0.76 0.94
CA CYS A 110 11.51 -1.31 2.26
C CYS A 110 10.22 -1.66 3.02
N GLU A 111 10.34 -2.64 3.90
CA GLU A 111 9.29 -3.13 4.80
C GLU A 111 8.90 -2.10 5.85
N ALA A 112 7.95 -2.47 6.72
CA ALA A 112 7.55 -1.65 7.85
C ALA A 112 8.75 -1.19 8.68
N GLY A 113 8.78 0.10 9.02
CA GLY A 113 9.89 0.72 9.72
C GLY A 113 11.18 0.93 8.93
N CYS A 114 11.27 0.41 7.69
CA CYS A 114 12.51 0.33 6.91
C CYS A 114 13.70 -0.16 7.73
N LEU A 115 13.47 -1.26 8.47
CA LEU A 115 14.45 -1.90 9.35
C LEU A 115 15.70 -2.34 8.57
N HIS A 116 15.47 -2.95 7.40
CA HIS A 116 16.50 -3.38 6.47
C HIS A 116 16.76 -2.33 5.40
N ASP A 117 17.95 -2.38 4.80
CA ASP A 117 18.30 -1.49 3.70
C ASP A 117 17.32 -1.66 2.52
N PRO A 118 16.89 -0.56 1.88
CA PRO A 118 15.94 -0.65 0.78
C PRO A 118 16.46 -1.49 -0.39
N VAL A 119 15.58 -2.33 -0.94
CA VAL A 119 15.87 -3.22 -2.05
C VAL A 119 15.50 -2.54 -3.38
N GLU A 120 16.37 -2.60 -4.38
CA GLU A 120 16.05 -2.13 -5.74
C GLU A 120 15.01 -3.07 -6.38
N LEU A 121 13.85 -2.51 -6.73
CA LEU A 121 12.81 -3.23 -7.45
C LEU A 121 13.21 -3.41 -8.91
N THR A 122 12.93 -4.59 -9.45
CA THR A 122 13.27 -5.01 -10.81
C THR A 122 12.02 -5.56 -11.52
N SER A 123 12.09 -5.68 -12.84
CA SER A 123 11.05 -6.31 -13.66
C SER A 123 11.19 -7.84 -13.73
N GLU A 124 11.75 -8.45 -12.70
CA GLU A 124 11.89 -9.89 -12.60
C GLU A 124 10.53 -10.59 -12.59
N VAL A 125 10.44 -11.71 -13.31
CA VAL A 125 9.19 -12.47 -13.49
C VAL A 125 8.61 -12.92 -12.14
N ARG A 126 9.48 -13.26 -11.18
CA ARG A 126 9.07 -13.69 -9.84
C ARG A 126 8.66 -12.54 -8.93
N GLY A 127 8.94 -11.29 -9.30
CA GLY A 127 8.76 -10.11 -8.45
C GLY A 127 9.59 -10.18 -7.17
N HIS A 128 9.35 -9.19 -6.31
CA HIS A 128 10.00 -9.00 -5.02
C HIS A 128 9.04 -9.42 -3.91
N ARG A 129 9.56 -10.09 -2.88
CA ARG A 129 8.78 -10.57 -1.74
C ARG A 129 9.24 -9.84 -0.49
N PHE A 130 8.28 -9.32 0.28
CA PHE A 130 8.53 -8.69 1.57
C PHE A 130 7.66 -9.35 2.64
N PRO A 131 8.20 -9.68 3.82
CA PRO A 131 7.41 -10.13 4.95
C PRO A 131 6.45 -9.02 5.40
N VAL A 132 5.31 -9.41 5.95
CA VAL A 132 4.42 -8.47 6.64
C VAL A 132 4.94 -8.29 8.07
N LEU A 133 5.56 -7.14 8.32
CA LEU A 133 6.00 -6.71 9.65
C LEU A 133 5.05 -5.67 10.21
N VAL A 134 4.79 -5.72 11.52
CA VAL A 134 3.90 -4.79 12.21
C VAL A 134 4.68 -4.04 13.30
N THR A 135 4.66 -2.72 13.24
CA THR A 135 5.42 -1.86 14.17
C THR A 135 4.54 -1.25 15.26
N GLN A 136 5.14 -0.85 16.38
CA GLN A 136 4.49 -0.02 17.40
C GLN A 136 5.25 1.29 17.62
N PRO A 137 4.66 2.48 17.37
CA PRO A 137 3.34 2.70 16.76
C PRO A 137 3.24 2.17 15.32
N LEU A 138 2.02 1.99 14.83
CA LEU A 138 1.78 1.48 13.47
C LEU A 138 2.37 2.43 12.43
N THR A 139 3.20 1.87 11.57
CA THR A 139 3.72 2.51 10.37
C THR A 139 3.20 1.77 9.14
N PRO A 140 3.27 2.38 7.94
CA PRO A 140 3.04 1.65 6.70
C PRO A 140 3.83 0.34 6.62
N LEU A 141 3.21 -0.69 6.05
CA LEU A 141 3.74 -2.04 5.89
C LEU A 141 4.78 -2.15 4.78
N LEU A 142 4.74 -1.23 3.81
CA LEU A 142 5.67 -1.14 2.70
C LEU A 142 5.81 0.31 2.24
N TYR A 143 7.03 0.69 1.87
CA TYR A 143 7.37 1.97 1.27
C TYR A 143 8.02 1.72 -0.08
N ILE A 144 7.68 2.52 -1.10
CA ILE A 144 8.30 2.49 -2.43
C ILE A 144 8.66 3.91 -2.84
N SER A 145 9.91 4.15 -3.23
CA SER A 145 10.39 5.46 -3.67
C SER A 145 11.37 5.35 -4.84
N THR A 146 11.52 6.44 -5.59
CA THR A 146 12.62 6.61 -6.55
C THR A 146 13.93 7.07 -5.89
N GLU A 147 13.87 7.48 -4.62
CA GLU A 147 15.00 8.05 -3.88
C GLU A 147 15.46 7.08 -2.79
N LEU A 148 16.59 6.41 -3.03
CA LEU A 148 17.18 5.46 -2.07
C LEU A 148 17.48 6.13 -0.73
N THR A 149 18.09 7.32 -0.77
CA THR A 149 18.48 8.08 0.43
C THR A 149 17.27 8.46 1.27
N HIS A 150 16.15 8.85 0.63
CA HIS A 150 14.91 9.14 1.35
C HIS A 150 14.43 7.94 2.17
N LEU A 151 14.43 6.72 1.60
CA LEU A 151 14.03 5.53 2.33
C LEU A 151 15.03 5.15 3.45
N GLN A 152 16.33 5.39 3.24
CA GLN A 152 17.35 5.20 4.28
C GLN A 152 17.19 6.19 5.44
N ASP A 153 16.84 7.44 5.14
CA ASP A 153 16.63 8.50 6.12
C ASP A 153 15.33 8.29 6.92
N LEU A 154 14.28 7.73 6.29
CA LEU A 154 13.01 7.41 6.98
C LEU A 154 13.26 6.58 8.24
N ARG A 155 14.15 5.57 8.18
CA ARG A 155 14.54 4.75 9.33
C ARG A 155 14.95 5.59 10.55
N HIS A 156 15.65 6.70 10.33
CA HIS A 156 16.14 7.58 11.39
C HIS A 156 15.08 8.52 11.96
N THR A 157 13.94 8.65 11.29
CA THR A 157 12.79 9.48 11.73
C THR A 157 11.70 8.68 12.43
N LEU A 158 11.72 7.35 12.30
CA LEU A 158 10.69 6.46 12.85
C LEU A 158 11.04 6.04 14.28
N HIS A 159 10.27 6.55 15.24
CA HIS A 159 10.43 6.23 16.66
C HIS A 159 9.68 4.95 17.04
N LEU A 160 10.26 3.81 16.69
CA LEU A 160 9.67 2.49 16.93
C LEU A 160 10.04 1.94 18.30
N LYS A 161 9.07 1.32 18.96
CA LYS A 161 9.26 0.56 20.20
C LYS A 161 9.46 -0.92 19.95
N GLU A 162 8.69 -1.47 19.01
CA GLU A 162 8.67 -2.89 18.69
C GLU A 162 8.36 -3.08 17.21
N ILE A 163 8.88 -4.17 16.64
CA ILE A 163 8.56 -4.68 15.30
C ILE A 163 8.33 -6.18 15.45
N LEU A 164 7.16 -6.65 15.02
CA LEU A 164 6.74 -8.05 15.11
C LEU A 164 6.46 -8.61 13.73
N ALA A 165 6.67 -9.90 13.54
CA ALA A 165 6.06 -10.60 12.41
C ALA A 165 4.52 -10.55 12.54
N HIS A 166 3.81 -10.58 11.40
CA HIS A 166 2.35 -10.52 11.38
C HIS A 166 1.68 -11.53 12.34
N GLU A 167 2.12 -12.79 12.31
CA GLU A 167 1.60 -13.86 13.15
C GLU A 167 1.79 -13.61 14.65
N GLU A 168 2.96 -13.11 15.06
CA GLU A 168 3.25 -12.77 16.45
C GLU A 168 2.38 -11.59 16.92
N HIS A 169 2.17 -10.60 16.04
CA HIS A 169 1.28 -9.48 16.30
C HIS A 169 -0.17 -9.96 16.52
N MET A 170 -0.68 -10.83 15.65
CA MET A 170 -2.03 -11.38 15.77
C MET A 170 -2.19 -12.22 17.05
N ALA A 171 -1.20 -13.05 17.39
CA ALA A 171 -1.21 -13.87 18.60
C ALA A 171 -1.21 -13.02 19.88
N LYS A 172 -0.46 -11.91 19.92
CA LYS A 172 -0.48 -10.98 21.07
C LYS A 172 -1.83 -10.27 21.23
N GLN A 173 -2.46 -9.87 20.12
CA GLN A 173 -3.71 -9.12 20.18
C GLN A 173 -4.92 -9.99 20.53
N TYR A 174 -4.86 -11.28 20.20
CA TYR A 174 -5.95 -12.24 20.44
C TYR A 174 -5.41 -13.55 21.02
N PRO A 175 -5.00 -13.55 22.30
CA PRO A 175 -4.49 -14.75 22.93
C PRO A 175 -5.55 -15.86 22.95
N GLY A 176 -5.24 -17.00 22.33
CA GLY A 176 -6.08 -18.21 22.39
C GLY A 176 -7.07 -18.41 21.24
N LEU A 177 -7.07 -17.55 20.21
CA LEU A 177 -7.80 -17.82 18.96
C LEU A 177 -6.85 -18.43 17.92
N PRO A 178 -7.16 -19.60 17.33
CA PRO A 178 -6.41 -20.11 16.21
C PRO A 178 -6.79 -19.28 14.98
N PHE A 179 -5.94 -18.34 14.59
CA PHE A 179 -5.99 -17.77 13.24
C PHE A 179 -5.29 -18.79 12.33
N LEU A 180 -6.05 -19.84 12.04
CA LEU A 180 -5.90 -20.76 10.92
C LEU A 180 -6.90 -20.23 9.88
#